data_AF-A0A382TQE1-F1
#
_entry.id   AF-A0A382TQE1-F1
#
_cell.length_a   1.000
_cell.length_b   1.000
_cell.length_c   1.000
_cell.angle_alpha   90.00
_cell.angle_beta   90.00
_cell.angle_gamma   90.00
#
_symmetry.space_group_name_H-M   'P 1'
#
loop_
_entity.id
_entity.type
_entity.pdbx_description
1 polymer ?
#
loop_
_entity_poly.entity_id
_entity_poly.type
_entity_poly.pdbx_seq_one_letter_code
_entity_poly.pdbx_strand_id
1 'polypeptide(L)'
;MADGSDDLNSINGMYGLFCQGFHIVCGSRYMKNGRQIGGPRFKKFLSTFAGKSLFYLTGLPTSDVTNSFKLYSQECIKSINFESSGGFEIGMEIVVKSYLNGLAISEVPTSWKDRFSGTSNFKLRQWLPFYLRWYFKILFSKKPKKFIYNKIRKVGF
;
A
#
# COMPACT_ATOMS: atom_id res chain seq x y z
N MET A 1 -1.38 6.07 -9.55
CA MET A 1 -1.69 7.50 -9.77
C MET A 1 -0.94 7.90 -11.03
N ALA A 2 -1.57 8.57 -12.01
CA ALA A 2 -0.95 8.83 -13.32
C ALA A 2 -0.38 10.26 -13.45
N ASP A 3 -0.17 10.96 -12.34
CA ASP A 3 0.22 12.37 -12.31
C ASP A 3 1.73 12.60 -12.13
N GLY A 4 2.54 11.53 -12.24
CA GLY A 4 4.00 11.60 -12.16
C GLY A 4 4.56 11.94 -10.77
N SER A 5 3.72 11.90 -9.72
CA SER A 5 4.15 12.25 -8.35
C SER A 5 5.06 11.20 -7.70
N ASP A 6 4.94 9.94 -8.12
CA ASP A 6 5.71 8.80 -7.60
C ASP A 6 7.01 8.58 -8.37
N ASP A 7 8.10 8.31 -7.65
CA ASP A 7 9.41 8.04 -8.22
C ASP A 7 9.54 6.63 -8.80
N LEU A 8 9.68 6.58 -10.13
CA LEU A 8 9.80 5.34 -10.89
C LEU A 8 11.10 4.58 -10.63
N ASN A 9 12.13 5.21 -10.03
CA ASN A 9 13.36 4.51 -9.66
C ASN A 9 13.11 3.35 -8.67
N SER A 10 12.01 3.43 -7.91
CA SER A 10 11.62 2.39 -6.96
C SER A 10 11.18 1.10 -7.65
N ILE A 11 10.78 1.13 -8.94
CA ILE A 11 10.23 -0.01 -9.68
C ILE A 11 11.20 -1.19 -9.69
N ASN A 12 12.50 -0.95 -9.90
CA ASN A 12 13.50 -2.03 -9.91
C ASN A 12 13.59 -2.74 -8.55
N GLY A 13 13.51 -1.98 -7.45
CA GLY A 13 13.45 -2.55 -6.10
C GLY A 13 12.15 -3.34 -5.87
N MET A 14 11.02 -2.81 -6.36
CA MET A 14 9.73 -3.52 -6.29
C MET A 14 9.77 -4.84 -7.05
N TYR A 15 10.33 -4.82 -8.26
CA TYR A 15 10.49 -6.00 -9.10
C TYR A 15 11.45 -7.00 -8.47
N GLY A 16 12.55 -6.56 -7.88
CA GLY A 16 13.48 -7.43 -7.16
C GLY A 16 12.81 -8.20 -6.01
N LEU A 17 11.97 -7.55 -5.21
CA LEU A 17 11.19 -8.23 -4.17
C LEU A 17 10.09 -9.11 -4.76
N PHE A 18 9.42 -8.65 -5.82
CA PHE A 18 8.48 -9.52 -6.54
C PHE A 18 9.16 -10.82 -6.99
N CYS A 19 10.37 -10.73 -7.55
CA CYS A 19 11.26 -11.84 -7.93
C CYS A 19 11.71 -12.75 -6.76
N GLN A 20 11.51 -12.34 -5.51
CA GLN A 20 11.75 -13.15 -4.32
C GLN A 20 10.48 -13.85 -3.80
N GLY A 21 9.34 -13.66 -4.47
CA GLY A 21 8.07 -14.33 -4.18
C GLY A 21 7.09 -13.47 -3.40
N PHE A 22 7.33 -12.17 -3.27
CA PHE A 22 6.34 -11.27 -2.66
C PHE A 22 5.15 -11.05 -3.60
N HIS A 23 3.93 -11.11 -3.05
CA HIS A 23 2.68 -10.94 -3.80
C HIS A 23 2.32 -9.46 -3.98
N ILE A 24 2.63 -8.64 -2.98
CA ILE A 24 2.45 -7.20 -3.03
C ILE A 24 3.75 -6.53 -2.61
N VAL A 25 4.17 -5.53 -3.38
CA VAL A 25 5.24 -4.63 -2.97
C VAL A 25 4.73 -3.20 -2.97
N CYS A 26 4.77 -2.55 -1.82
CA CYS A 26 4.28 -1.19 -1.62
C CYS A 26 5.41 -0.17 -1.74
N GLY A 27 5.25 0.87 -2.55
CA GLY A 27 6.09 2.05 -2.46
C GLY A 27 5.72 2.84 -1.20
N SER A 28 6.64 2.97 -0.26
CA SER A 28 6.40 3.60 1.03
C SER A 28 7.16 4.90 1.20
N ARG A 29 6.41 5.97 1.46
CA ARG A 29 6.94 7.31 1.76
C ARG A 29 7.38 7.44 3.22
N TYR A 30 6.97 6.50 4.08
CA TYR A 30 7.10 6.60 5.54
C TYR A 30 8.05 5.57 6.15
N MET A 31 8.51 4.60 5.36
CA MET A 31 9.59 3.70 5.75
C MET A 31 10.96 4.40 5.74
N LYS A 32 11.99 3.72 6.27
CA LYS A 32 13.36 4.23 6.23
C LYS A 32 13.77 4.55 4.78
N ASN A 33 14.31 5.75 4.56
CA ASN A 33 14.68 6.31 3.26
C ASN A 33 13.50 6.72 2.33
N GLY A 34 12.25 6.45 2.70
CA GLY A 34 11.08 6.99 2.01
C GLY A 34 10.91 8.49 2.31
N ARG A 35 10.39 9.26 1.34
CA ARG A 35 10.22 10.72 1.50
C ARG A 35 8.95 11.23 0.82
N GLN A 36 8.30 12.20 1.47
CA GLN A 36 7.22 12.99 0.89
C GLN A 36 7.64 14.46 0.89
N ILE A 37 7.83 15.02 -0.31
CA ILE A 37 8.30 16.38 -0.58
C ILE A 37 7.09 17.24 -0.97
N GLY A 38 6.79 18.28 -0.18
CA GLY A 38 5.59 19.11 -0.35
C GLY A 38 4.33 18.52 0.30
N GLY A 39 3.16 19.04 -0.09
CA GLY A 39 1.85 18.60 0.40
C GLY A 39 1.36 19.30 1.67
N PRO A 40 0.04 19.27 1.91
CA PRO A 40 -0.55 19.79 3.14
C PRO A 40 -0.10 18.98 4.36
N ARG A 41 0.58 19.65 5.31
CA ARG A 41 1.18 19.04 6.52
C ARG A 41 0.20 18.19 7.32
N PHE A 42 -1.05 18.64 7.48
CA PHE A 42 -2.07 17.90 8.21
C PHE A 42 -2.44 16.57 7.54
N LYS A 43 -2.61 16.54 6.21
CA LYS A 43 -2.88 15.28 5.48
C LYS A 43 -1.69 14.33 5.57
N LYS A 44 -0.46 14.86 5.47
CA LYS A 44 0.77 14.08 5.65
C LYS A 44 0.83 13.45 7.04
N PHE A 45 0.56 14.22 8.10
CA PHE A 45 0.53 13.70 9.47
C PHE A 45 -0.51 12.58 9.62
N LEU A 46 -1.75 12.82 9.17
CA LEU A 46 -2.82 11.82 9.28
C LEU A 46 -2.50 10.53 8.51
N SER A 47 -1.98 10.66 7.28
CA SER A 47 -1.56 9.51 6.46
C SER A 47 -0.40 8.75 7.09
N THR A 48 0.61 9.47 7.59
CA THR A 48 1.77 8.86 8.29
C THR A 48 1.31 8.13 9.55
N PHE A 49 0.42 8.75 10.33
CA PHE A 49 -0.11 8.17 11.56
C PHE A 49 -0.91 6.90 11.26
N ALA A 50 -1.85 6.95 10.32
CA ALA A 50 -2.66 5.79 9.95
C ALA A 50 -1.83 4.61 9.42
N GLY A 51 -0.81 4.88 8.60
CA GLY A 51 0.08 3.85 8.08
C GLY A 51 0.98 3.24 9.16
N LYS A 52 1.64 4.08 9.97
CA LYS A 52 2.52 3.60 11.05
C LYS A 52 1.75 2.93 12.18
N SER A 53 0.57 3.42 12.55
CA SER A 53 -0.24 2.80 13.60
C SER A 53 -0.67 1.39 13.19
N LEU A 54 -1.10 1.19 11.93
CA LEU A 54 -1.40 -0.15 11.43
C LEU A 54 -0.17 -1.04 11.40
N PHE A 55 0.97 -0.53 10.96
CA PHE A 55 2.23 -1.29 10.99
C PHE A 55 2.54 -1.81 12.40
N TYR A 56 2.52 -0.94 13.41
CA TYR A 56 2.86 -1.35 14.79
C TYR A 56 1.77 -2.16 15.50
N LEU A 57 0.49 -1.83 15.32
CA LEU A 57 -0.62 -2.52 16.00
C LEU A 57 -0.93 -3.87 15.34
N THR A 58 -0.90 -3.91 14.01
CA THR A 58 -1.34 -5.08 13.25
C THR A 58 -0.18 -5.94 12.75
N GLY A 59 1.04 -5.41 12.67
CA GLY A 59 2.14 -6.14 12.04
C GLY A 59 1.95 -6.26 10.52
N LEU A 60 1.12 -5.40 9.93
CA LEU A 60 1.01 -5.27 8.48
C LEU A 60 2.39 -4.84 7.94
N PRO A 61 2.97 -5.55 6.96
CA PRO A 61 4.34 -5.28 6.49
C PRO A 61 4.39 -4.11 5.49
N THR A 62 3.64 -3.04 5.78
CA THR A 62 3.80 -1.74 5.14
C THR A 62 3.39 -0.62 6.09
N SER A 63 4.18 0.44 6.08
CA SER A 63 3.96 1.68 6.82
C SER A 63 3.20 2.74 6.01
N ASP A 64 2.87 2.47 4.74
CA ASP A 64 2.19 3.40 3.82
C ASP A 64 1.05 2.73 3.03
N VAL A 65 0.08 2.17 3.78
CA VAL A 65 -1.03 1.41 3.20
C VAL A 65 -1.93 2.26 2.29
N THR A 66 -1.96 3.58 2.47
CA THR A 66 -2.82 4.49 1.70
C THR A 66 -2.19 4.90 0.37
N ASN A 67 -0.88 4.66 0.16
CA ASN A 67 -0.26 4.92 -1.13
C ASN A 67 -0.82 3.98 -2.20
N SER A 68 -0.95 4.51 -3.42
CA SER A 68 -1.45 3.76 -4.58
C SER A 68 -0.32 3.21 -5.45
N PHE A 69 0.93 3.61 -5.21
CA PHE A 69 2.08 3.09 -5.94
C PHE A 69 2.49 1.72 -5.40
N LYS A 70 1.94 0.67 -6.00
CA LYS A 70 2.06 -0.72 -5.55
C LYS A 70 2.19 -1.66 -6.74
N LEU A 71 3.00 -2.69 -6.57
CA LEU A 71 3.09 -3.84 -7.48
C LEU A 71 2.22 -4.95 -6.91
N TYR A 72 1.37 -5.55 -7.74
CA TYR A 72 0.53 -6.69 -7.37
C TYR A 72 0.80 -7.88 -8.28
N SER A 73 0.91 -9.08 -7.71
CA SER A 73 0.91 -10.31 -8.49
C SER A 73 -0.49 -10.59 -9.05
N GLN A 74 -0.55 -11.28 -10.19
CA GLN A 74 -1.83 -11.71 -10.75
C GLN A 74 -2.60 -12.61 -9.79
N GLU A 75 -1.90 -13.51 -9.09
CA GLU A 75 -2.47 -14.41 -8.08
C GLU A 75 -3.11 -13.63 -6.93
N CYS A 76 -2.44 -12.59 -6.43
CA CYS A 76 -2.98 -11.69 -5.41
C CYS A 76 -4.32 -11.11 -5.85
N ILE A 77 -4.37 -10.51 -7.04
CA ILE A 77 -5.59 -9.85 -7.56
C ILE A 77 -6.73 -10.86 -7.74
N LYS A 78 -6.44 -12.06 -8.27
CA LYS A 78 -7.44 -13.11 -8.46
C LYS A 78 -7.96 -13.70 -7.14
N SER A 79 -7.18 -13.64 -6.07
CA SER A 79 -7.56 -14.17 -4.75
C SER A 79 -8.52 -13.27 -3.96
N ILE A 80 -8.78 -12.06 -4.44
CA ILE A 80 -9.57 -11.04 -3.73
C ILE A 80 -10.92 -10.84 -4.40
N ASN A 81 -11.99 -10.95 -3.62
CA ASN A 81 -13.29 -10.40 -4.00
C ASN A 81 -13.34 -8.92 -3.58
N PHE A 82 -13.66 -7.99 -4.48
CA PHE A 82 -13.65 -6.56 -4.19
C PHE A 82 -14.98 -6.09 -3.59
N GLU A 83 -14.92 -5.38 -2.46
CA GLU A 83 -16.09 -4.80 -1.76
C GLU A 83 -16.09 -3.27 -1.76
N SER A 84 -14.96 -2.64 -2.10
CA SER A 84 -14.84 -1.18 -2.07
C SER A 84 -15.65 -0.51 -3.18
N SER A 85 -16.35 0.56 -2.82
CA SER A 85 -17.23 1.31 -3.72
C SER A 85 -16.85 2.78 -3.85
N GLY A 86 -15.99 3.30 -2.97
CA GLY A 86 -15.50 4.67 -2.98
C GLY A 86 -14.30 4.89 -3.91
N GLY A 87 -13.57 3.84 -4.29
CA GLY A 87 -12.46 3.88 -5.24
C GLY A 87 -11.10 4.29 -4.64
N PHE A 88 -11.03 5.14 -3.61
CA PHE A 88 -9.75 5.52 -2.97
C PHE A 88 -9.25 4.48 -1.96
N GLU A 89 -10.16 3.71 -1.37
CA GLU A 89 -9.86 2.71 -0.35
C GLU A 89 -9.44 1.35 -0.94
N ILE A 90 -9.60 1.13 -2.24
CA ILE A 90 -9.34 -0.16 -2.89
C ILE A 90 -7.89 -0.63 -2.70
N GLY A 91 -6.93 0.29 -2.72
CA GLY A 91 -5.52 -0.03 -2.45
C GLY A 91 -5.27 -0.49 -1.02
N MET A 92 -6.09 -0.03 -0.06
CA MET A 92 -6.04 -0.50 1.32
C MET A 92 -6.79 -1.82 1.48
N GLU A 93 -7.94 -1.99 0.82
CA GLU A 93 -8.68 -3.26 0.76
C GLU A 93 -7.78 -4.41 0.31
N ILE A 94 -7.10 -4.25 -0.83
CA ILE A 94 -6.26 -5.29 -1.42
C ILE A 94 -5.18 -5.71 -0.41
N VAL A 95 -4.48 -4.74 0.17
CA VAL A 95 -3.41 -5.01 1.14
C VAL A 95 -3.94 -5.70 2.39
N VAL A 96 -5.06 -5.24 2.94
CA VAL A 96 -5.68 -5.84 4.14
C VAL A 96 -6.13 -7.27 3.85
N LYS A 97 -6.86 -7.51 2.75
CA LYS A 97 -7.33 -8.85 2.40
C LYS A 97 -6.18 -9.82 2.13
N SER A 98 -5.18 -9.38 1.38
CA SER A 98 -3.98 -10.19 1.11
C SER A 98 -3.22 -10.53 2.38
N TYR A 99 -3.10 -9.58 3.30
CA TYR A 99 -2.47 -9.83 4.60
C TYR A 99 -3.25 -10.87 5.41
N LEU A 100 -4.58 -10.75 5.48
CA LEU A 100 -5.42 -11.71 6.22
C LEU A 100 -5.44 -13.10 5.56
N ASN A 101 -5.27 -13.18 4.23
CA ASN A 101 -5.09 -14.43 3.50
C ASN A 101 -3.68 -15.02 3.64
N GLY A 102 -2.78 -14.35 4.36
CA GLY A 102 -1.41 -14.81 4.57
C GLY A 102 -0.51 -14.66 3.35
N LEU A 103 -0.84 -13.80 2.39
CA LEU A 103 0.06 -13.54 1.25
C LEU A 103 1.27 -12.71 1.70
N ALA A 104 2.45 -13.01 1.15
CA ALA A 104 3.66 -12.25 1.42
C ALA A 104 3.57 -10.81 0.85
N ILE A 105 3.76 -9.82 1.71
CA ILE A 105 3.71 -8.39 1.38
C ILE A 105 5.01 -7.75 1.89
N SER A 106 5.55 -6.79 1.14
CA SER A 106 6.71 -5.99 1.54
C SER A 106 6.57 -4.54 1.08
N GLU A 107 7.52 -3.70 1.48
CA GLU A 107 7.62 -2.31 1.05
C GLU A 107 9.04 -1.92 0.62
N VAL A 108 9.11 -0.97 -0.31
CA VAL A 108 10.35 -0.31 -0.74
C VAL A 108 10.24 1.20 -0.53
N PRO A 109 11.35 1.90 -0.27
CA PRO A 109 11.29 3.34 -0.11
C PRO A 109 10.92 3.97 -1.45
N THR A 110 9.97 4.91 -1.43
CA THR A 110 9.67 5.75 -2.59
C THR A 110 9.75 7.23 -2.23
N SER A 111 10.03 8.06 -3.22
CA SER A 111 9.92 9.51 -3.10
C SER A 111 8.64 9.99 -3.79
N TRP A 112 7.84 10.76 -3.07
CA TRP A 112 6.64 11.39 -3.59
C TRP A 112 6.83 12.90 -3.59
N LYS A 113 6.58 13.54 -4.74
CA LYS A 113 6.70 14.99 -4.91
C LYS A 113 5.32 15.59 -5.19
N ASP A 114 4.99 16.65 -4.45
CA ASP A 114 3.74 17.38 -4.68
C ASP A 114 3.75 18.09 -6.03
N ARG A 115 2.57 18.22 -6.63
CA ARG A 115 2.41 18.94 -7.89
C ARG A 115 2.56 20.44 -7.67
N PHE A 116 3.14 21.14 -8.64
CA PHE A 116 3.17 22.61 -8.65
C PHE A 116 1.79 23.23 -8.99
N SER A 117 0.86 22.47 -9.58
CA SER A 117 -0.50 22.95 -9.90
C SER A 117 -1.57 21.85 -9.86
N GLY A 118 -2.80 22.25 -9.51
CA GLY A 118 -3.99 21.40 -9.44
C GLY A 118 -4.58 21.29 -8.03
N THR A 119 -5.89 21.48 -7.91
CA THR A 119 -6.60 21.29 -6.64
C THR A 119 -6.66 19.79 -6.30
N SER A 120 -6.32 19.44 -5.06
CA SER A 120 -6.43 18.05 -4.60
C SER A 120 -7.91 17.63 -4.56
N ASN A 121 -8.34 16.76 -5.48
CA ASN A 121 -9.66 16.12 -5.45
C ASN A 121 -9.88 15.18 -4.25
N PHE A 122 -8.85 14.98 -3.40
CA PHE A 122 -8.95 14.19 -2.18
C PHE A 122 -9.75 14.94 -1.08
N LYS A 123 -11.06 14.66 -1.04
CA LYS A 123 -12.00 15.09 0.01
C LYS A 123 -11.92 14.17 1.23
N LEU A 124 -11.01 14.47 2.15
CA LEU A 124 -10.71 13.63 3.33
C LEU A 124 -11.98 13.14 4.07
N ARG A 125 -12.95 14.04 4.33
CA ARG A 125 -14.18 13.70 5.07
C ARG A 125 -15.06 12.68 4.35
N GLN A 126 -15.06 12.68 3.03
CA GLN A 126 -15.83 11.73 2.22
C GLN A 126 -15.18 10.34 2.26
N TRP A 127 -13.84 10.28 2.23
CA TRP A 127 -13.09 9.02 2.16
C TRP A 127 -12.83 8.37 3.51
N LEU A 128 -12.82 9.16 4.59
CA LEU A 128 -12.46 8.70 5.93
C LEU A 128 -13.26 7.48 6.41
N PRO A 129 -14.60 7.41 6.26
CA PRO A 129 -15.37 6.23 6.68
C PRO A 129 -14.93 4.94 5.95
N PHE A 130 -14.59 5.02 4.67
CA PHE A 130 -14.15 3.88 3.88
C PHE A 130 -12.77 3.38 4.32
N TYR A 131 -11.84 4.29 4.60
CA TYR A 131 -10.53 3.93 5.18
C TYR A 131 -10.67 3.34 6.59
N LEU A 132 -11.53 3.93 7.44
CA LEU A 132 -11.76 3.44 8.80
C LEU A 132 -12.35 2.02 8.81
N ARG A 133 -13.25 1.70 7.89
CA ARG A 133 -13.79 0.34 7.73
C ARG A 133 -12.66 -0.70 7.61
N TRP A 134 -11.70 -0.47 6.72
CA TRP A 134 -10.57 -1.36 6.53
C TRP A 134 -9.58 -1.32 7.68
N TYR A 135 -9.36 -0.15 8.28
CA TYR A 135 -8.51 0.03 9.45
C TYR A 135 -8.99 -0.84 10.63
N PHE A 136 -10.28 -0.77 10.95
CA PHE A 136 -10.85 -1.58 12.02
C PHE A 136 -10.94 -3.07 11.63
N LYS A 137 -11.23 -3.38 10.36
CA LYS A 137 -11.25 -4.78 9.90
C LYS A 137 -9.92 -5.48 10.18
N ILE A 138 -8.78 -4.89 9.82
CA ILE A 138 -7.47 -5.51 10.12
C ILE A 138 -7.16 -5.53 11.62
N LEU A 139 -7.55 -4.50 12.37
CA LEU A 139 -7.30 -4.41 13.81
C LEU A 139 -7.99 -5.53 14.60
N PHE A 140 -9.22 -5.89 14.23
CA PHE A 140 -10.02 -6.91 14.91
C PHE A 140 -10.00 -8.28 14.25
N SER A 141 -9.24 -8.45 13.15
CA SER A 141 -9.14 -9.73 12.46
C SER A 141 -8.04 -10.63 13.04
N LYS A 142 -8.26 -11.94 12.97
CA LYS A 142 -7.25 -12.94 13.32
C LYS A 142 -6.10 -12.89 12.30
N LYS A 143 -4.89 -12.66 12.79
CA LYS A 143 -3.70 -12.54 11.95
C LYS A 143 -3.25 -13.92 11.42
N PRO A 144 -2.63 -13.98 10.22
CA PRO A 144 -2.08 -15.22 9.70
C PRO A 144 -0.91 -15.70 10.58
N LYS A 145 -0.77 -17.04 10.70
CA LYS A 145 0.36 -17.64 11.43
C LYS A 145 1.62 -17.78 10.57
N LYS A 146 1.46 -17.83 9.25
CA LYS A 146 2.53 -18.02 8.25
C LYS A 146 2.20 -17.23 7.00
N PHE A 147 3.23 -16.77 6.31
CA PHE A 147 3.10 -16.12 5.00
C PHE A 147 3.45 -17.08 3.87
N ILE A 148 2.66 -17.01 2.81
CA ILE A 148 2.82 -17.76 1.56
C ILE A 148 3.57 -16.86 0.58
N TYR A 149 4.61 -17.42 -0.03
CA TYR A 149 5.39 -16.75 -1.07
C TYR A 149 5.02 -17.34 -2.44
N ASN A 150 4.99 -16.48 -3.44
CA ASN A 150 4.62 -16.84 -4.80
C ASN A 150 5.71 -17.70 -5.43
N LYS A 151 5.31 -18.75 -6.15
CA LYS A 151 6.23 -19.57 -6.95
C LYS A 151 6.48 -18.88 -8.28
N ILE A 152 7.59 -18.16 -8.37
CA ILE A 152 7.92 -17.47 -9.60
C ILE A 152 8.42 -18.48 -10.62
N ARG A 153 7.65 -18.62 -11.71
CA ARG A 153 8.18 -19.21 -12.93
C ARG A 153 9.17 -18.20 -13.49
N LYS A 154 10.46 -18.53 -13.52
CA LYS A 154 11.45 -17.72 -14.24
C LYS A 154 10.92 -17.55 -15.67
N VAL A 155 10.39 -16.38 -15.98
CA VAL A 155 10.13 -16.01 -17.37
C VAL A 155 11.51 -15.61 -17.87
N GLY A 156 12.14 -16.50 -18.64
CA GLY A 156 13.40 -16.18 -19.31
C GLY A 156 13.17 -14.95 -20.17
N PHE A 157 13.94 -13.90 -19.89
CA PHE A 157 14.22 -12.84 -20.85
C PHE A 157 15.56 -13.16 -21.50
#